data_AF-A0A1V5LIG7-F1
#
_entry.id   AF-A0A1V5LIG7-F1
#
_cell.length_a   1.000
_cell.length_b   1.000
_cell.length_c   1.000
_cell.angle_alpha   90.00
_cell.angle_beta   90.00
_cell.angle_gamma   90.00
#
_symmetry.space_group_name_H-M   'P 1'
#
loop_
_entity.id
_entity.type
_entity.pdbx_description
1 polymer ?
#
loop_
_entity_poly.entity_id
_entity_poly.type
_entity_poly.pdbx_seq_one_letter_code
_entity_poly.pdbx_strand_id
1 'polypeptide(L)'
;MGVHEISLGDTIGAANPLQVKQVLDALKGLVSFEKLALHFHDTRGTALANVVAGIESGVTIFDSSLGGLGGCPYAPGASGNLATEDLVYMLHGMGIKTGIDLPALIEAGALAQKLLGKELPGRYLRAELAARAKACAKVGAE
;
A
#
# COMPACT_ATOMS: atom_id res chain seq x y z
N MET A 1 11.31 -16.25 -22.04
CA MET A 1 10.31 -15.15 -22.03
C MET A 1 10.88 -13.77 -21.69
N GLY A 2 12.16 -13.60 -21.30
CA GLY A 2 12.84 -12.29 -21.37
C GLY A 2 12.36 -11.17 -20.44
N VAL A 3 11.53 -11.49 -19.44
CA VAL A 3 11.01 -10.51 -18.47
C VAL A 3 12.12 -9.98 -17.56
N HIS A 4 12.06 -8.69 -17.21
CA HIS A 4 13.03 -8.04 -16.33
C HIS A 4 12.62 -8.13 -14.85
N GLU A 5 11.32 -8.21 -14.57
CA GLU A 5 10.72 -8.30 -13.24
C GLU A 5 9.45 -9.15 -13.28
N ILE A 6 9.12 -9.79 -12.16
CA ILE A 6 7.87 -10.52 -11.94
C ILE A 6 7.20 -9.95 -10.70
N SER A 7 5.95 -9.49 -10.82
CA SER A 7 5.13 -9.10 -9.66
C SER A 7 4.20 -10.25 -9.26
N LEU A 8 4.31 -10.71 -8.01
CA LEU A 8 3.44 -11.74 -7.45
C LEU A 8 2.26 -11.11 -6.71
N GLY A 9 1.06 -11.40 -7.20
CA GLY A 9 -0.18 -10.82 -6.69
C GLY A 9 -0.93 -11.70 -5.68
N ASP A 10 -1.31 -11.11 -4.55
CA ASP A 10 -2.43 -11.57 -3.72
C ASP A 10 -3.74 -10.91 -4.21
N THR A 11 -4.26 -11.41 -5.32
CA THR A 11 -5.38 -10.81 -6.05
C THR A 11 -6.66 -10.67 -5.23
N ILE A 12 -6.86 -11.53 -4.23
CA ILE A 12 -8.08 -11.52 -3.41
C ILE A 12 -7.86 -10.94 -2.02
N GLY A 13 -6.63 -10.58 -1.66
CA GLY A 13 -6.27 -10.07 -0.33
C GLY A 13 -6.52 -11.12 0.76
N ALA A 14 -6.06 -12.35 0.54
CA ALA A 14 -6.23 -13.47 1.47
C ALA A 14 -4.91 -14.03 2.02
N ALA A 15 -3.77 -13.51 1.57
CA ALA A 15 -2.48 -13.91 2.09
C ALA A 15 -2.29 -13.44 3.54
N ASN A 16 -1.54 -14.23 4.28
CA ASN A 16 -1.03 -13.87 5.61
C ASN A 16 0.52 -13.95 5.64
N PRO A 17 1.17 -13.36 6.66
CA PRO A 17 2.63 -13.26 6.70
C PRO A 17 3.35 -14.61 6.63
N LEU A 18 2.77 -15.68 7.20
CA LEU A 18 3.37 -17.02 7.13
C LEU A 18 3.34 -17.57 5.69
N GLN A 19 2.22 -17.42 5.00
CA GLN A 19 2.10 -17.84 3.59
C GLN A 19 3.07 -17.07 2.70
N VAL A 20 3.23 -15.76 2.92
CA VAL A 20 4.21 -14.94 2.18
C VAL A 20 5.61 -15.51 2.35
N LYS A 21 6.04 -15.79 3.58
CA LYS A 21 7.36 -16.40 3.86
C LYS A 21 7.52 -17.74 3.17
N GLN A 22 6.52 -18.63 3.27
CA GLN A 22 6.55 -19.95 2.63
C GLN A 22 6.68 -19.88 1.10
N VAL A 23 5.95 -18.95 0.47
CA VAL A 23 6.03 -18.73 -1.00
C VAL A 23 7.40 -18.21 -1.39
N LEU A 24 7.93 -17.23 -0.66
CA LEU A 24 9.25 -16.66 -0.93
C LEU A 24 10.37 -17.69 -0.70
N ASP A 25 10.28 -18.50 0.35
CA ASP A 25 11.23 -19.59 0.60
C ASP A 25 11.25 -20.61 -0.54
N ALA A 26 10.08 -20.96 -1.10
CA ALA A 26 9.99 -21.86 -2.25
C ALA A 26 10.56 -21.26 -3.54
N LEU A 27 10.57 -19.94 -3.65
CA LEU A 27 11.14 -19.20 -4.80
C LEU A 27 12.64 -18.91 -4.64
N LYS A 28 13.18 -19.10 -3.45
CA LYS A 28 14.58 -18.85 -3.13
C LYS A 28 15.48 -19.74 -3.99
N GLY A 29 16.41 -19.12 -4.71
CA GLY A 29 17.32 -19.81 -5.63
C GLY A 29 16.73 -20.11 -7.01
N LEU A 30 15.42 -19.92 -7.22
CA LEU A 30 14.78 -20.02 -8.53
C LEU A 30 14.69 -18.65 -9.23
N VAL A 31 14.46 -17.58 -8.45
CA VAL A 31 14.39 -16.20 -8.94
C VAL A 31 15.22 -15.27 -8.06
N SER A 32 15.82 -14.24 -8.66
CA SER A 32 16.47 -13.17 -7.90
C SER A 32 15.39 -12.28 -7.29
N PHE A 33 15.49 -11.99 -6.00
CA PHE A 33 14.54 -11.12 -5.30
C PHE A 33 14.67 -9.65 -5.73
N GLU A 34 15.78 -9.27 -6.37
CA GLU A 34 15.91 -7.96 -7.03
C GLU A 34 15.02 -7.81 -8.27
N LYS A 35 14.49 -8.92 -8.79
CA LYS A 35 13.58 -8.98 -9.95
C LYS A 35 12.18 -9.45 -9.54
N LEU A 36 11.89 -9.40 -8.25
CA LEU A 36 10.63 -9.86 -7.68
C LEU A 36 9.93 -8.68 -6.99
N ALA A 37 8.74 -8.36 -7.48
CA ALA A 37 7.83 -7.44 -6.84
C ALA A 37 6.71 -8.21 -6.13
N LEU A 38 6.15 -7.60 -5.09
CA LEU A 38 4.99 -8.13 -4.36
C LEU A 38 3.82 -7.14 -4.46
N HIS A 39 2.68 -7.64 -4.93
CA HIS A 39 1.43 -6.89 -5.03
C HIS A 39 0.40 -7.45 -4.06
N PHE A 40 0.12 -6.72 -2.98
CA PHE A 40 -0.84 -7.13 -1.98
C PHE A 40 -2.13 -6.31 -2.05
N HIS A 41 -3.25 -7.01 -2.02
CA HIS A 41 -4.54 -6.39 -1.72
C HIS A 41 -4.76 -6.35 -0.19
N ASP A 42 -5.32 -5.24 0.30
CA ASP A 42 -5.67 -5.05 1.71
C ASP A 42 -7.14 -5.37 2.01
N THR A 43 -7.77 -6.26 1.22
CA THR A 43 -9.17 -6.68 1.37
C THR A 43 -9.48 -7.19 2.79
N ARG A 44 -8.52 -7.87 3.44
CA ARG A 44 -8.64 -8.44 4.80
C ARG A 44 -7.71 -7.78 5.82
N GLY A 45 -7.13 -6.63 5.49
CA GLY A 45 -6.32 -5.86 6.44
C GLY A 45 -4.92 -6.44 6.73
N THR A 46 -4.41 -7.34 5.89
CA THR A 46 -3.12 -8.02 6.10
C THR A 46 -2.01 -7.49 5.19
N ALA A 47 -2.27 -6.55 4.28
CA ALA A 47 -1.31 -6.18 3.25
C ALA A 47 0.00 -5.60 3.81
N LEU A 48 -0.06 -4.69 4.79
CA LEU A 48 1.14 -4.14 5.42
C LEU A 48 1.94 -5.21 6.19
N ALA A 49 1.25 -6.14 6.86
CA ALA A 49 1.93 -7.25 7.54
C ALA A 49 2.63 -8.19 6.54
N ASN A 50 2.00 -8.40 5.37
CA ASN A 50 2.56 -9.16 4.26
C ASN A 50 3.77 -8.44 3.63
N VAL A 51 3.73 -7.11 3.53
CA VAL A 51 4.89 -6.29 3.11
C VAL A 51 6.05 -6.48 4.07
N VAL A 52 5.83 -6.39 5.39
CA VAL A 52 6.88 -6.61 6.39
C VAL A 52 7.48 -8.02 6.25
N ALA A 53 6.65 -9.05 6.06
CA ALA A 53 7.13 -10.41 5.80
C ALA A 53 7.99 -10.52 4.52
N GLY A 54 7.61 -9.79 3.47
CA GLY A 54 8.38 -9.68 2.24
C GLY A 54 9.74 -9.00 2.45
N ILE A 55 9.77 -7.89 3.19
CA ILE A 55 11.00 -7.16 3.54
C ILE A 55 11.94 -8.05 4.34
N GLU A 56 11.44 -8.75 5.36
CA GLU A 56 12.23 -9.69 6.18
C GLU A 56 12.82 -10.84 5.35
N SER A 57 12.17 -11.20 4.24
CA SER A 57 12.63 -12.22 3.31
C SER A 57 13.62 -11.67 2.25
N GLY A 58 13.77 -10.35 2.15
CA GLY A 58 14.70 -9.67 1.25
C GLY A 58 14.07 -9.06 -0.01
N VAL A 59 12.74 -9.01 -0.12
CA VAL A 59 12.07 -8.30 -1.22
C VAL A 59 12.12 -6.78 -0.99
N THR A 60 12.36 -6.03 -2.06
CA THR A 60 12.52 -4.56 -2.00
C THR A 60 11.57 -3.80 -2.92
N ILE A 61 10.73 -4.50 -3.70
CA ILE A 61 9.82 -3.91 -4.68
C ILE A 61 8.39 -4.30 -4.31
N PHE A 62 7.53 -3.29 -4.13
CA PHE A 62 6.15 -3.47 -3.68
C PHE A 62 5.21 -2.60 -4.48
N ASP A 63 4.15 -3.21 -5.00
CA ASP A 63 3.10 -2.51 -5.70
C ASP A 63 2.05 -1.99 -4.71
N SER A 64 1.52 -0.81 -4.99
CA SER A 64 0.46 -0.17 -4.20
C SER A 64 -0.37 0.76 -5.09
N SER A 65 -1.44 1.34 -4.53
CA SER A 65 -2.28 2.29 -5.25
C SER A 65 -2.58 3.53 -4.42
N LEU A 66 -2.59 4.70 -5.07
CA LEU A 66 -2.89 5.99 -4.44
C LEU A 66 -4.22 5.93 -3.69
N GLY A 67 -4.23 6.27 -2.41
CA GLY A 67 -5.37 6.18 -1.51
C GLY A 67 -5.99 4.78 -1.38
N GLY A 68 -5.35 3.72 -1.88
CA GLY A 68 -5.94 2.38 -1.97
C GLY A 68 -6.97 2.26 -3.09
N LEU A 69 -6.75 2.99 -4.20
CA LEU A 69 -7.57 2.89 -5.41
C LEU A 69 -7.62 1.47 -5.97
N GLY A 70 -8.71 1.16 -6.66
CA GLY A 70 -9.01 -0.20 -7.14
C GLY A 70 -9.70 -1.00 -6.04
N GLY A 71 -11.00 -1.24 -6.22
CA GLY A 71 -11.76 -2.17 -5.39
C GLY A 71 -11.77 -3.57 -6.00
N CYS A 72 -12.19 -4.56 -5.23
CA CYS A 72 -12.34 -5.91 -5.74
C CYS A 72 -13.68 -6.05 -6.49
N PRO A 73 -13.69 -6.40 -7.80
CA PRO A 73 -14.95 -6.63 -8.51
C PRO A 73 -15.76 -7.80 -7.93
N TYR A 74 -15.11 -8.70 -7.17
CA TYR A 74 -15.72 -9.85 -6.51
C TYR A 74 -16.20 -9.57 -5.07
N ALA A 75 -15.84 -8.42 -4.48
CA ALA A 75 -16.26 -8.01 -3.13
C ALA A 75 -16.63 -6.52 -3.14
N PRO A 76 -17.88 -6.18 -3.53
CA PRO A 76 -18.34 -4.80 -3.59
C PRO A 76 -18.16 -4.08 -2.25
N GLY A 77 -17.36 -3.01 -2.24
CA GLY A 77 -17.09 -2.21 -1.04
C GLY A 77 -15.88 -2.65 -0.22
N ALA A 78 -15.25 -3.79 -0.51
CA ALA A 78 -13.98 -4.15 0.11
C ALA A 78 -12.83 -3.34 -0.51
N SER A 79 -11.86 -2.93 0.31
CA SER A 79 -10.57 -2.42 -0.16
C SER A 79 -9.96 -3.42 -1.13
N GLY A 80 -9.39 -2.93 -2.23
CA GLY A 80 -8.58 -3.76 -3.13
C GLY A 80 -7.12 -3.55 -2.80
N ASN A 81 -6.46 -2.62 -3.47
CA ASN A 81 -5.02 -2.41 -3.32
C ASN A 81 -4.64 -1.84 -1.95
N LEU A 82 -3.42 -2.19 -1.49
CA LEU A 82 -2.74 -1.45 -0.43
C LEU A 82 -2.58 0.02 -0.81
N ALA A 83 -2.91 0.92 0.12
CA ALA A 83 -2.73 2.36 -0.08
C ALA A 83 -1.24 2.74 -0.06
N THR A 84 -0.79 3.50 -1.07
CA THR A 84 0.60 3.96 -1.16
C THR A 84 1.00 4.82 0.04
N GLU A 85 0.08 5.65 0.54
CA GLU A 85 0.28 6.50 1.73
C GLU A 85 0.56 5.66 2.97
N ASP A 86 -0.22 4.60 3.19
CA ASP A 86 -0.08 3.69 4.33
C ASP A 86 1.26 2.95 4.25
N LEU A 87 1.65 2.51 3.05
CA LEU A 87 2.92 1.85 2.80
C LEU A 87 4.10 2.80 3.07
N VAL A 88 4.09 4.00 2.46
CA VAL A 88 5.20 4.96 2.59
C VAL A 88 5.32 5.45 4.03
N TYR A 89 4.21 5.75 4.71
CA TYR A 89 4.21 6.09 6.13
C TYR A 89 4.88 5.01 6.97
N MET A 90 4.49 3.74 6.79
CA MET A 90 5.09 2.62 7.52
C MET A 90 6.60 2.50 7.22
N LEU A 91 6.99 2.51 5.94
CA LEU A 91 8.39 2.37 5.53
C LEU A 91 9.26 3.50 6.08
N HIS A 92 8.80 4.75 6.00
CA HIS A 92 9.52 5.89 6.58
C HIS A 92 9.64 5.76 8.10
N GLY A 93 8.58 5.34 8.78
CA GLY A 93 8.60 5.07 10.22
C GLY A 93 9.57 3.95 10.63
N MET A 94 9.79 2.97 9.74
CA MET A 94 10.79 1.90 9.90
C MET A 94 12.21 2.34 9.52
N GLY A 95 12.40 3.59 9.08
CA GLY A 95 13.70 4.11 8.62
C GLY A 95 14.10 3.67 7.20
N ILE A 96 13.17 3.09 6.43
CA ILE A 96 13.38 2.64 5.06
C ILE A 96 13.13 3.81 4.10
N LYS A 97 14.13 4.10 3.25
CA LYS A 97 14.04 5.17 2.25
C LYS A 97 13.27 4.68 1.02
N THR A 98 12.27 5.46 0.61
CA THR A 98 11.50 5.20 -0.62
C THR A 98 11.77 6.25 -1.72
N GLY A 99 12.32 7.41 -1.37
CA GLY A 99 12.43 8.56 -2.28
C GLY A 99 11.11 9.29 -2.55
N ILE A 100 10.02 8.91 -1.88
CA ILE A 100 8.69 9.49 -2.06
C ILE A 100 8.48 10.61 -1.04
N ASP A 101 7.97 11.75 -1.50
CA ASP A 101 7.49 12.85 -0.66
C ASP A 101 6.08 12.52 -0.14
N LEU A 102 5.98 12.18 1.14
CA LEU A 102 4.73 11.78 1.78
C LEU A 102 3.70 12.93 1.81
N PRO A 103 4.05 14.18 2.22
CA PRO A 103 3.17 15.33 2.05
C PRO A 103 2.60 15.51 0.63
N ALA A 104 3.43 15.42 -0.41
CA ALA A 104 2.97 15.54 -1.79
C ALA A 104 2.00 14.40 -2.18
N LEU A 105 2.22 13.20 -1.64
CA LEU A 105 1.33 12.06 -1.85
C LEU A 105 -0.06 12.30 -1.23
N ILE A 106 -0.14 12.97 -0.08
CA ILE A 106 -1.41 13.36 0.54
C ILE A 106 -2.17 14.36 -0.33
N GLU A 107 -1.48 15.33 -0.96
CA GLU A 107 -2.13 16.25 -1.91
C GLU A 107 -2.69 15.50 -3.13
N ALA A 108 -1.93 14.53 -3.66
CA ALA A 108 -2.38 13.70 -4.77
C ALA A 108 -3.62 12.87 -4.39
N GLY A 109 -3.63 12.27 -3.19
CA GLY A 109 -4.77 11.51 -2.67
C GLY A 109 -6.01 12.39 -2.46
N ALA A 110 -5.83 13.61 -1.95
CA ALA A 110 -6.91 14.59 -1.80
C ALA A 110 -7.52 14.99 -3.15
N LEU A 111 -6.67 15.24 -4.16
CA LEU A 111 -7.11 15.52 -5.52
C LEU A 111 -7.87 14.33 -6.11
N ALA A 112 -7.38 13.11 -5.92
CA ALA A 112 -8.04 11.90 -6.41
C ALA A 112 -9.44 11.74 -5.79
N GLN A 113 -9.60 11.94 -4.48
CA GLN A 113 -10.93 11.94 -3.83
C GLN A 113 -11.87 12.96 -4.46
N LYS A 114 -11.38 14.19 -4.70
CA LYS A 114 -12.17 15.27 -5.30
C LYS A 114 -12.62 14.90 -6.72
N LEU A 115 -11.73 14.34 -7.54
CA LEU A 115 -12.03 13.96 -8.92
C LEU A 115 -13.01 12.79 -9.01
N LEU A 116 -12.92 11.84 -8.08
CA LEU A 116 -13.77 10.65 -8.05
C LEU A 116 -15.09 10.86 -7.30
N GLY A 117 -15.23 11.95 -6.55
CA GLY A 117 -16.41 12.24 -5.74
C GLY A 117 -16.64 11.22 -4.61
N LYS A 118 -15.58 10.56 -4.13
CA LYS A 118 -15.67 9.56 -3.05
C LYS A 118 -14.44 9.59 -2.15
N GLU A 119 -14.63 9.18 -0.89
CA GLU A 119 -13.51 8.92 0.01
C GLU A 119 -12.72 7.70 -0.45
N LEU A 120 -11.39 7.79 -0.31
CA LEU A 120 -10.47 6.69 -0.58
C LEU A 120 -10.16 5.93 0.72
N PRO A 121 -9.95 4.60 0.65
CA PRO A 121 -9.84 3.77 1.86
C PRO A 121 -8.51 3.94 2.64
N GLY A 122 -7.48 4.54 2.06
CA GLY A 122 -6.16 4.71 2.69
C GLY A 122 -6.24 5.37 4.07
N ARG A 123 -5.72 4.69 5.09
CA ARG A 123 -5.93 5.09 6.50
C ARG A 123 -5.15 6.35 6.86
N TYR A 124 -3.90 6.43 6.41
CA TYR A 124 -3.01 7.56 6.63
C TYR A 124 -3.53 8.81 5.91
N LEU A 125 -3.95 8.68 4.64
CA LEU A 125 -4.60 9.76 3.89
C LEU A 125 -5.80 10.34 4.65
N ARG A 126 -6.72 9.49 5.11
CA ARG A 126 -7.91 9.93 5.85
C ARG A 126 -7.56 10.62 7.17
N ALA A 127 -6.58 10.09 7.91
CA ALA A 127 -6.14 10.67 9.17
C ALA A 127 -5.57 12.09 8.96
N GLU A 128 -4.72 12.28 7.95
CA GLU A 128 -4.12 13.57 7.63
C GLU A 128 -5.15 14.60 7.17
N LEU A 129 -6.08 14.21 6.28
CA LEU A 129 -7.14 15.11 5.82
C LEU A 129 -8.07 15.53 6.98
N ALA A 130 -8.40 14.61 7.88
CA ALA A 130 -9.21 14.92 9.07
C ALA A 130 -8.48 15.88 10.02
N ALA A 131 -7.17 15.69 10.24
CA ALA A 131 -6.36 16.57 11.07
C ALA A 131 -6.31 18.00 10.49
N ARG A 132 -6.12 18.13 9.18
CA ARG A 132 -6.11 19.43 8.47
C ARG A 132 -7.46 20.14 8.56
N ALA A 133 -8.57 19.41 8.38
CA ALA A 133 -9.92 19.98 8.50
C ALA A 133 -10.16 20.54 9.91
N LYS A 134 -9.74 19.81 10.95
CA LYS A 134 -9.84 20.26 12.35
C LYS A 134 -8.99 21.50 12.62
N ALA A 135 -7.80 21.60 12.04
CA ALA A 135 -6.94 22.76 12.19
C ALA A 135 -7.57 24.02 11.55
N CYS A 136 -8.12 23.89 10.34
CA CYS A 136 -8.80 24.98 9.65
C CYS A 136 -10.02 25.49 10.44
N ALA A 137 -10.84 24.57 10.99
CA ALA A 137 -12.00 24.92 11.80
C ALA A 137 -11.66 25.68 13.09
N LYS A 138 -10.48 25.45 13.69
CA LYS A 138 -10.02 26.20 14.86
C LYS A 138 -9.61 27.62 14.51
N VAL A 139 -8.92 27.82 13.39
CA VAL A 139 -8.49 29.15 12.92
C VAL A 139 -9.67 30.04 12.55
N GLY A 140 -10.77 29.48 12.03
CA GLY A 140 -11.97 30.25 11.71
C GLY A 140 -12.88 30.57 12.89
N ALA A 141 -12.58 30.06 14.10
CA ALA A 141 -13.35 30.27 15.32
C ALA A 141 -12.72 31.30 16.28
N GLU A 142 -11.51 31.78 15.97
CA GLU A 142 -10.78 32.86 16.67
C GLU A 142 -10.88 34.17 15.87
#